data_AF-A0A1B6M0M4-F1
#
_entry.id   AF-A0A1B6M0M4-F1
#
_cell.length_a   1.000
_cell.length_b   1.000
_cell.length_c   1.000
_cell.angle_alpha   90.00
_cell.angle_beta   90.00
_cell.angle_gamma   90.00
#
_symmetry.space_group_name_H-M   'P 1'
#
loop_
_entity.id
_entity.type
_entity.pdbx_description
1 polymer ?
#
loop_
_entity_poly.entity_id
_entity_poly.type
_entity_poly.pdbx_seq_one_letter_code
_entity_poly.pdbx_strand_id
1 'polypeptide(L)'
;MDSQYTLREHNISKGLPGFSKSKDHLSKHTDLQINVVRYNAEEMEFDLVGAHTSLANAFRRILLAEVPSMAIEKVLVYNNTSMIQDEVLAHRMGLVPLRADPRLFEYKPEADA
;
A
#
# COMPACT_ATOMS: atom_id res chain seq x y z
N MET A 1 -44.97 25.93 11.45
CA MET A 1 -43.61 26.41 11.15
C MET A 1 -42.92 25.32 10.35
N ASP A 2 -43.01 25.51 9.05
CA ASP A 2 -42.25 24.98 7.90
C ASP A 2 -42.00 23.47 7.78
N SER A 3 -43.01 22.79 7.24
CA SER A 3 -42.81 21.54 6.51
C SER A 3 -42.10 21.83 5.18
N GLN A 4 -40.77 21.67 5.13
CA GLN A 4 -40.05 21.65 3.85
C GLN A 4 -40.31 20.31 3.14
N TYR A 5 -41.08 20.35 2.05
CA TYR A 5 -41.20 19.26 1.10
C TYR A 5 -40.19 19.47 -0.03
N THR A 6 -39.34 18.49 -0.30
CA THR A 6 -38.53 18.47 -1.53
C THR A 6 -39.03 17.33 -2.42
N LEU A 7 -39.59 17.67 -3.57
CA LEU A 7 -39.99 16.74 -4.61
C LEU A 7 -38.77 16.40 -5.47
N ARG A 8 -38.40 15.11 -5.53
CA ARG A 8 -37.60 14.55 -6.62
C ARG A 8 -38.32 13.31 -7.13
N GLU A 9 -38.39 13.21 -8.45
CA GLU A 9 -39.02 12.09 -9.13
C GLU A 9 -38.33 10.79 -8.71
N HIS A 10 -39.13 9.88 -8.18
CA HIS A 10 -38.80 8.51 -7.77
C HIS A 10 -38.24 8.35 -6.34
N ASN A 11 -39.16 7.93 -5.45
CA ASN A 11 -39.01 7.45 -4.07
C ASN A 11 -38.83 8.48 -2.94
N ILE A 12 -39.94 8.78 -2.27
CA ILE A 12 -39.98 9.43 -0.96
C ILE A 12 -39.65 8.38 0.10
N SER A 13 -38.49 8.49 0.76
CA SER A 13 -38.22 7.74 2.00
C SER A 13 -38.09 8.70 3.18
N LYS A 14 -38.80 8.39 4.27
CA LYS A 14 -38.72 9.07 5.57
C LYS A 14 -37.70 8.34 6.45
N GLY A 15 -36.72 9.05 7.00
CA GLY A 15 -35.90 8.61 8.14
C GLY A 15 -34.92 9.72 8.53
N LEU A 16 -34.68 10.07 9.80
CA LEU A 16 -34.85 9.36 11.06
C LEU A 16 -35.03 10.42 12.19
N PRO A 17 -35.71 10.11 13.30
CA PRO A 17 -34.91 9.95 14.52
C PRO A 17 -35.43 8.82 15.40
N GLY A 18 -34.55 7.88 15.75
CA GLY A 18 -34.85 6.80 16.68
C GLY A 18 -35.09 5.45 16.01
N PHE A 19 -34.04 4.62 15.99
CA PHE A 19 -34.04 3.16 16.04
C PHE A 19 -35.19 2.34 15.42
N SER A 20 -34.89 1.65 14.30
CA SER A 20 -35.15 0.21 13.99
C SER A 20 -34.94 0.02 12.48
N LYS A 21 -34.12 -0.92 11.98
CA LYS A 21 -34.19 -2.36 12.19
C LYS A 21 -32.83 -3.02 12.39
N SER A 22 -32.83 -3.97 13.32
CA SER A 22 -31.94 -5.12 13.39
C SER A 22 -32.24 -6.10 12.23
N LYS A 23 -31.17 -6.72 11.70
CA LYS A 23 -31.06 -7.68 10.57
C LYS A 23 -31.17 -6.99 9.19
N ASP A 24 -30.11 -6.92 8.38
CA ASP A 24 -29.33 -8.07 7.91
C ASP A 24 -27.80 -7.91 8.07
N HIS A 25 -27.22 -8.74 8.94
CA HIS A 25 -25.85 -9.20 8.79
C HIS A 25 -25.86 -10.38 7.81
N LEU A 26 -24.82 -10.48 6.99
CA LEU A 26 -24.40 -11.62 6.17
C LEU A 26 -24.81 -11.59 4.68
N SER A 27 -23.77 -11.66 3.85
CA SER A 27 -23.74 -11.89 2.39
C SER A 27 -24.34 -10.83 1.46
N LYS A 28 -23.74 -9.64 1.40
CA LYS A 28 -23.32 -9.19 0.06
C LYS A 28 -21.97 -9.85 -0.19
N HIS A 29 -21.98 -11.03 -0.80
CA HIS A 29 -20.80 -11.48 -1.54
C HIS A 29 -20.61 -10.47 -2.67
N THR A 30 -19.91 -9.36 -2.39
CA THR A 30 -19.18 -8.69 -3.45
C THR A 30 -18.08 -9.67 -3.80
N ASP A 31 -18.31 -10.46 -4.84
CA ASP A 31 -17.30 -11.34 -5.38
C ASP A 31 -16.07 -10.46 -5.66
N LEU A 32 -15.01 -10.70 -4.90
CA LEU A 32 -13.75 -10.00 -5.11
C LEU A 32 -13.25 -10.44 -6.49
N GLN A 33 -13.20 -9.49 -7.43
CA GLN A 33 -12.74 -9.74 -8.79
C GLN A 33 -11.43 -9.00 -9.00
N ILE A 34 -10.43 -9.72 -9.51
CA ILE A 34 -9.14 -9.17 -9.89
C ILE A 34 -9.01 -9.33 -11.40
N ASN A 35 -8.88 -8.22 -12.12
CA ASN A 35 -8.67 -8.22 -13.55
C ASN A 35 -7.27 -7.68 -13.84
N VAL A 36 -6.39 -8.51 -14.42
CA VAL A 36 -5.02 -8.08 -14.75
C VAL A 36 -5.03 -7.41 -16.13
N VAL A 37 -4.67 -6.12 -16.16
CA VAL A 37 -4.63 -5.31 -17.38
C VAL A 37 -3.29 -5.47 -18.09
N ARG A 38 -2.19 -5.41 -17.34
CA ARG A 38 -0.82 -5.56 -17.87
C ARG A 38 0.06 -6.30 -16.88
N TYR A 39 0.92 -7.18 -17.40
CA TYR A 39 1.89 -7.91 -16.59
C TYR A 39 3.21 -8.04 -17.35
N ASN A 40 4.25 -7.37 -16.84
CA ASN A 40 5.62 -7.40 -17.33
C ASN A 40 6.58 -7.78 -16.19
N ALA A 41 7.86 -7.95 -16.49
CA ALA A 41 8.86 -8.32 -15.47
C ALA A 41 9.10 -7.24 -14.40
N GLU A 42 8.85 -5.96 -14.73
CA GLU A 42 9.13 -4.81 -13.86
C GLU A 42 7.85 -4.15 -13.31
N GLU A 43 6.70 -4.38 -13.94
CA GLU A 43 5.43 -3.72 -13.60
C GLU A 43 4.23 -4.65 -13.74
N MET A 44 3.23 -4.42 -12.90
CA MET A 44 1.92 -5.11 -12.95
C MET A 44 0.82 -4.08 -12.74
N GLU A 45 -0.19 -4.11 -13.61
CA GLU A 45 -1.39 -3.28 -13.53
C GLU A 45 -2.62 -4.18 -13.46
N PHE A 46 -3.46 -3.95 -12.46
CA PHE A 46 -4.68 -4.75 -12.24
C PHE A 46 -5.78 -3.91 -11.60
N ASP A 47 -7.03 -4.26 -11.93
CA ASP A 47 -8.22 -3.72 -11.30
C ASP A 47 -8.66 -4.62 -10.14
N LEU A 48 -8.97 -4.01 -9.00
CA LEU A 48 -9.49 -4.68 -7.81
C LEU A 48 -10.96 -4.26 -7.59
N VAL A 49 -11.91 -5.10 -8.02
CA VAL A 49 -13.34 -4.83 -7.93
C VAL A 49 -13.95 -5.57 -6.74
N GLY A 50 -14.80 -4.89 -5.97
CA GLY A 50 -15.48 -5.49 -4.81
C GLY A 50 -14.67 -5.48 -3.51
N ALA A 51 -13.49 -4.85 -3.48
CA ALA A 51 -12.72 -4.64 -2.25
C ALA A 51 -13.16 -3.39 -1.49
N HIS A 52 -13.03 -3.43 -0.16
CA HIS A 52 -13.13 -2.24 0.67
C HIS A 52 -11.93 -1.30 0.44
N THR A 53 -12.16 0.01 0.49
CA THR A 53 -11.11 1.04 0.32
C THR A 53 -10.00 0.93 1.38
N SER A 54 -10.35 0.48 2.59
CA SER A 54 -9.40 0.21 3.66
C SER A 54 -8.41 -0.89 3.29
N LEU A 55 -8.87 -1.97 2.65
CA LEU A 55 -8.04 -3.09 2.22
C LEU A 55 -7.08 -2.66 1.10
N ALA A 56 -7.57 -1.93 0.10
CA ALA A 56 -6.75 -1.42 -0.99
C ALA A 56 -5.63 -0.48 -0.48
N ASN A 57 -5.96 0.44 0.44
CA ASN A 57 -4.96 1.33 1.04
C ASN A 57 -3.98 0.59 1.96
N ALA A 58 -4.42 -0.49 2.63
CA ALA A 58 -3.52 -1.35 3.39
C ALA A 58 -2.48 -2.00 2.47
N PHE A 59 -2.88 -2.62 1.36
CA PHE A 59 -1.93 -3.18 0.40
C PHE A 59 -0.96 -2.13 -0.14
N ARG A 60 -1.45 -0.94 -0.50
CA ARG A 60 -0.59 0.17 -0.94
C ARG A 60 0.48 0.52 0.10
N ARG A 61 0.14 0.54 1.39
CA ARG A 61 1.09 0.84 2.47
C ARG A 61 2.11 -0.29 2.66
N ILE A 62 1.64 -1.53 2.69
CA ILE A 62 2.49 -2.72 2.86
C ILE A 62 3.51 -2.79 1.73
N LEU A 63 3.06 -2.65 0.48
CA LEU A 63 3.92 -2.70 -0.71
C LEU A 63 4.99 -1.59 -0.74
N LEU A 64 4.71 -0.43 -0.17
CA LEU A 64 5.65 0.70 -0.16
C LEU A 64 6.64 0.66 1.00
N ALA A 65 6.28 0.08 2.15
CA ALA A 65 7.03 0.29 3.39
C ALA A 65 7.39 -1.00 4.15
N GLU A 66 6.66 -2.10 3.94
CA GLU A 66 6.81 -3.31 4.77
C GLU A 66 7.37 -4.50 4.00
N VAL A 67 7.43 -4.42 2.66
CA VAL A 67 8.09 -5.46 1.86
C VAL A 67 9.61 -5.32 2.00
N PRO A 68 10.32 -6.34 2.53
CA PRO A 68 11.76 -6.27 2.71
C PRO A 68 12.47 -6.25 1.35
N SER A 69 13.49 -5.40 1.24
CA SER A 69 14.33 -5.26 0.05
C SER A 69 15.80 -5.18 0.43
N MET A 70 16.68 -5.58 -0.48
CA MET A 70 18.12 -5.58 -0.28
C MET A 70 18.73 -4.26 -0.76
N ALA A 71 19.50 -3.60 0.10
CA ALA A 71 20.22 -2.37 -0.20
C ALA A 71 21.57 -2.32 0.53
N ILE A 72 22.46 -1.42 0.08
CA ILE A 72 23.77 -1.22 0.71
C ILE A 72 23.60 -0.35 1.96
N GLU A 73 23.90 -0.90 3.14
CA GLU A 73 23.84 -0.17 4.42
C GLU A 73 25.19 0.42 4.84
N LYS A 74 26.27 -0.38 4.76
CA LYS A 74 27.61 0.01 5.24
C LYS A 74 28.61 0.05 4.10
N VAL A 75 29.27 1.19 3.94
CA VAL A 75 30.34 1.41 2.97
C VAL A 75 31.64 1.67 3.72
N LEU A 76 32.66 0.84 3.48
CA LEU A 76 34.00 1.01 4.03
C LEU A 76 34.88 1.68 2.97
N VAL A 77 35.31 2.91 3.23
CA VAL A 77 36.18 3.66 2.32
C VAL A 77 37.62 3.48 2.74
N TYR A 78 38.46 2.96 1.84
CA TYR A 78 39.90 2.82 2.09
C TYR A 78 40.68 4.09 1.76
N ASN A 79 40.44 4.64 0.57
CA ASN A 79 41.02 5.91 0.13
C ASN A 79 40.18 6.48 -1.01
N ASN A 80 39.54 7.63 -0.81
CA ASN A 80 38.84 8.35 -1.86
C ASN A 80 39.60 9.65 -2.20
N THR A 81 40.15 9.71 -3.42
CA THR A 81 40.83 10.91 -3.96
C THR A 81 39.96 11.64 -5.00
N SER A 82 38.69 11.27 -5.12
CA SER A 82 37.76 11.90 -6.05
C SER A 82 37.24 13.24 -5.52
N MET A 83 36.56 13.99 -6.39
CA MET A 83 35.93 15.27 -6.02
C MET A 83 34.64 15.11 -5.22
N ILE A 84 34.03 13.92 -5.24
CA ILE A 84 32.78 13.65 -4.53
C ILE A 84 33.13 13.22 -3.12
N GLN A 85 32.48 13.85 -2.14
CA GLN A 85 32.65 13.52 -0.74
C GLN A 85 32.12 12.11 -0.42
N ASP A 86 32.76 11.45 0.55
CA ASP A 86 32.50 10.05 0.91
C ASP A 86 31.04 9.82 1.32
N GLU A 87 30.44 10.74 2.07
CA GLU A 87 29.06 10.65 2.53
C GLU A 87 28.07 10.71 1.35
N VAL A 88 28.35 11.55 0.35
CA VAL A 88 27.52 11.67 -0.84
C VAL A 88 27.65 10.42 -1.71
N LEU A 89 28.87 9.89 -1.84
CA LEU A 89 29.10 8.65 -2.58
C LEU A 89 28.39 7.47 -1.92
N ALA A 90 28.57 7.29 -0.61
CA ALA A 90 27.94 6.21 0.14
C ALA A 90 26.41 6.29 0.10
N HIS A 91 25.84 7.49 0.26
CA HIS A 91 24.39 7.68 0.16
C HIS A 91 23.86 7.32 -1.24
N ARG A 92 24.56 7.72 -2.31
CA ARG A 92 24.19 7.34 -3.67
C ARG A 92 24.24 5.83 -3.88
N MET A 93 25.24 5.15 -3.33
CA MET A 93 25.33 3.69 -3.39
C MET A 93 24.16 3.01 -2.64
N GLY A 94 23.73 3.56 -1.51
CA GLY A 94 22.58 3.03 -0.75
C GLY A 94 21.25 3.10 -1.50
N LEU A 95 21.10 4.04 -2.46
CA LEU A 95 19.90 4.20 -3.27
C LEU A 95 19.87 3.33 -4.54
N VAL A 96 20.95 2.61 -4.85
CA VAL A 96 20.98 1.72 -6.02
C VAL A 96 20.29 0.41 -5.68
N PRO A 97 19.23 0.00 -6.41
CA PRO A 97 18.54 -1.26 -6.15
C PRO A 97 19.41 -2.45 -6.55
N LEU A 98 19.47 -3.47 -5.68
CA LEU A 98 20.23 -4.69 -5.93
C LEU A 98 19.33 -5.82 -6.43
N ARG A 99 19.80 -6.56 -7.45
CA ARG A 99 19.11 -7.78 -7.94
C ARG A 99 19.47 -8.98 -7.07
N ALA A 100 18.99 -8.97 -5.83
CA ALA A 100 19.12 -10.07 -4.88
C ALA A 100 17.74 -10.44 -4.32
N ASP A 101 17.44 -11.73 -4.18
CA ASP A 101 16.18 -12.18 -3.61
C ASP A 101 16.24 -12.06 -2.07
N PRO A 102 15.46 -11.16 -1.44
CA PRO A 102 15.53 -10.92 0.01
C PRO A 102 15.14 -12.15 0.83
N ARG A 103 14.41 -13.11 0.25
CA ARG A 103 13.95 -14.33 0.95
C ARG A 103 15.06 -15.33 1.22
N LEU A 104 16.21 -15.17 0.56
CA LEU A 104 17.39 -16.02 0.76
C LEU A 104 18.28 -15.52 1.90
N PHE A 105 17.96 -14.37 2.48
CA PHE A 105 18.74 -13.73 3.53
C PHE A 105 17.93 -13.67 4.83
N GLU A 106 18.65 -13.70 5.93
CA GLU A 106 18.10 -13.43 7.25
C GLU A 106 18.50 -12.04 7.70
N TYR A 107 17.70 -11.45 8.59
CA TYR A 107 18.06 -10.19 9.21
C TYR A 107 19.34 -10.36 10.01
N LYS A 108 20.24 -9.37 9.88
CA LYS A 108 21.44 -9.33 10.69
C LYS A 108 21.03 -9.26 12.17
N PRO A 109 21.54 -10.15 13.04
CA PRO A 109 21.31 -10.01 14.47
C PRO A 109 21.89 -8.69 14.96
N GLU A 110 21.24 -8.06 15.94
CA GLU A 110 21.82 -6.91 16.62
C GLU A 110 23.17 -7.36 17.20
N ALA A 111 24.26 -6.81 16.66
CA ALA A 111 25.57 -6.99 17.27
C ALA A 111 25.60 -6.05 18.47
N ASP A 112 25.72 -6.62 19.67
CA ASP A 112 25.98 -5.86 20.90
C ASP A 112 27.11 -4.85 20.63
N ALA A 113 26.78 -3.57 20.70
CA ALA A 113 27.70 -2.46 20.49
C ALA A 113 28.70 -2.33 21.64
#